data_AF-A0A934J2B0-F1
#
_entry.id   AF-A0A934J2B0-F1
#
_cell.length_a   1.000
_cell.length_b   1.000
_cell.length_c   1.000
_cell.angle_alpha   90.00
_cell.angle_beta   90.00
_cell.angle_gamma   90.00
#
_symmetry.space_group_name_H-M   'P 1'
#
loop_
_entity.id
_entity.type
_entity.pdbx_description
1 polymer ?
#
loop_
_entity_poly.entity_id
_entity_poly.type
_entity_poly.pdbx_seq_one_letter_code
_entity_poly.pdbx_strand_id
1 'polypeptide(L)'
;MNVKFVKPISDSFKVMQQFKDVLATQDQSRLASIRNTLMLGKKLRADEMDFLQRYDTNLHDQAMSLSMERQAYEDALQHSRSKADANHYNTFKLMQIAGQLKHGGSEELLMRTNAIQEVHREFVRSSKYASLR
;
A
#
# COMPACT_ATOMS: atom_id res chain seq x y z
N MET A 1 34.04 3.86 -55.65
CA MET A 1 34.29 3.71 -54.20
C MET A 1 32.96 3.69 -53.48
N ASN A 2 32.68 2.66 -52.70
CA ASN A 2 31.37 2.42 -52.08
C ASN A 2 31.34 3.10 -50.70
N VAL A 3 30.73 4.27 -50.60
CA VAL A 3 30.62 5.03 -49.34
C VAL A 3 29.55 4.37 -48.46
N LYS A 4 30.01 3.76 -47.35
CA LYS A 4 29.17 3.12 -46.35
C LYS A 4 28.21 4.15 -45.74
N PHE A 5 26.92 3.87 -45.84
CA PHE A 5 25.83 4.65 -45.26
C PHE A 5 25.95 4.62 -43.73
N VAL A 6 26.44 5.71 -43.14
CA VAL A 6 26.46 5.88 -41.68
C VAL A 6 25.05 6.30 -41.27
N LYS A 7 24.31 5.40 -40.60
CA LYS A 7 22.96 5.70 -40.10
C LYS A 7 23.02 6.85 -39.07
N PRO A 8 22.05 7.79 -39.10
CA PRO A 8 22.14 9.03 -38.36
C PRO A 8 21.82 8.82 -36.88
N ILE A 9 22.56 9.54 -36.04
CA ILE A 9 22.46 9.59 -34.56
C ILE A 9 21.03 9.88 -34.05
N SER A 10 20.16 10.43 -34.92
CA SER A 10 18.74 10.69 -34.64
C SER A 10 17.94 9.44 -34.28
N ASP A 11 18.24 8.31 -34.95
CA ASP A 11 17.49 7.07 -34.73
C ASP A 11 17.82 6.47 -33.37
N SER A 12 19.09 6.51 -32.96
CA SER A 12 19.52 6.08 -31.62
C SER A 12 18.95 6.96 -30.50
N PHE A 13 18.86 8.28 -30.71
CA PHE A 13 18.27 9.19 -29.72
C PHE A 13 16.77 8.95 -29.55
N LYS A 14 16.05 8.77 -30.66
CA LYS A 14 14.61 8.48 -30.66
C LYS A 14 14.29 7.15 -29.97
N VAL A 15 15.11 6.13 -30.20
CA VAL A 15 14.99 4.82 -29.54
C VAL A 15 15.26 4.94 -28.04
N MET A 16 16.32 5.65 -27.62
CA MET A 16 16.59 5.89 -26.19
C MET A 16 15.47 6.66 -25.49
N GLN A 17 14.87 7.65 -26.16
CA GLN A 17 13.74 8.40 -25.62
C GLN A 17 12.50 7.51 -25.47
N GLN A 18 12.16 6.71 -26.50
CA GLN A 18 11.06 5.75 -26.40
C GLN A 18 11.26 4.74 -25.27
N PHE A 19 12.48 4.23 -25.06
CA PHE A 19 12.77 3.35 -23.94
C PHE A 19 12.55 4.02 -22.58
N LYS A 20 12.96 5.30 -22.43
CA LYS A 20 12.70 6.06 -21.21
C LYS A 20 11.21 6.26 -20.96
N ASP A 21 10.45 6.57 -22.01
CA ASP A 21 9.01 6.80 -21.91
C ASP A 21 8.25 5.50 -21.57
N VAL A 22 8.67 4.36 -22.14
CA VAL A 22 8.14 3.02 -21.80
C VAL A 22 8.45 2.66 -20.34
N LEU A 23 9.66 2.95 -19.85
CA LEU A 23 10.01 2.70 -18.45
C LEU A 23 9.20 3.60 -17.50
N ALA A 24 9.06 4.89 -17.82
CA ALA A 24 8.26 5.81 -17.02
C ALA A 24 6.79 5.40 -16.94
N THR A 25 6.20 4.93 -18.06
CA THR A 25 4.82 4.43 -18.07
C THR A 25 4.67 3.12 -17.29
N GLN A 26 5.67 2.22 -17.35
CA GLN A 26 5.68 1.00 -16.55
C GLN A 26 5.77 1.32 -15.04
N ASP A 27 6.62 2.26 -14.65
CA ASP A 27 6.78 2.68 -13.25
C ASP A 27 5.48 3.32 -12.72
N GLN A 28 4.82 4.17 -13.50
CA GLN A 28 3.50 4.72 -13.15
C GLN A 28 2.43 3.63 -13.00
N SER A 29 2.41 2.63 -13.88
CA SER A 29 1.48 1.51 -13.78
C SER A 29 1.69 0.70 -12.50
N ARG A 30 2.96 0.52 -12.09
CA ARG A 30 3.32 -0.20 -10.87
C ARG A 30 2.96 0.59 -9.63
N LEU A 31 3.22 1.91 -9.60
CA LEU A 31 2.76 2.79 -8.52
C LEU A 31 1.24 2.75 -8.34
N ALA A 32 0.48 2.80 -9.45
CA ALA A 32 -0.97 2.71 -9.40
C ALA A 32 -1.44 1.35 -8.84
N SER A 33 -0.78 0.26 -9.22
CA SER A 33 -1.07 -1.08 -8.68
C SER A 33 -0.80 -1.15 -7.17
N ILE A 34 0.32 -0.62 -6.71
CA ILE A 34 0.68 -0.57 -5.28
C ILE A 34 -0.34 0.28 -4.50
N ARG A 35 -0.70 1.45 -5.02
CA ARG A 35 -1.71 2.32 -4.41
C ARG A 35 -3.06 1.61 -4.31
N ASN A 36 -3.47 0.88 -5.34
CA ASN A 36 -4.69 0.07 -5.30
C ASN A 36 -4.61 -1.04 -4.22
N THR A 37 -3.47 -1.71 -4.08
CA THR A 37 -3.26 -2.69 -3.00
C THR A 37 -3.44 -2.07 -1.61
N LEU A 38 -2.90 -0.87 -1.38
CA LEU A 38 -3.10 -0.12 -0.13
C LEU A 38 -4.57 0.31 0.05
N MET A 39 -5.23 0.75 -1.02
CA MET A 39 -6.65 1.10 -1.01
C MET A 39 -7.54 -0.10 -0.69
N LEU A 40 -7.15 -1.31 -1.08
CA LEU A 40 -7.83 -2.54 -0.68
C LEU A 40 -7.52 -2.95 0.77
N GLY A 41 -6.67 -2.20 1.48
CA GLY A 41 -6.26 -2.50 2.84
C GLY A 41 -5.35 -3.71 2.94
N LYS A 42 -4.60 -4.07 1.90
CA LYS A 42 -3.70 -5.25 1.90
C LYS A 42 -2.26 -4.86 2.27
N LYS A 43 -1.52 -5.83 2.82
CA LYS A 43 -0.07 -5.70 3.07
C LYS A 43 0.67 -5.68 1.73
N LEU A 44 1.59 -4.73 1.57
CA LEU A 44 2.50 -4.74 0.42
C LEU A 44 3.53 -5.84 0.57
N ARG A 45 4.00 -6.37 -0.56
CA ARG A 45 5.15 -7.27 -0.58
C ARG A 45 6.46 -6.50 -0.37
N ALA A 46 7.51 -7.20 0.02
CA ALA A 46 8.84 -6.61 0.19
C ALA A 46 9.33 -5.90 -1.09
N ASP A 47 9.12 -6.51 -2.27
CA ASP A 47 9.51 -5.93 -3.56
C ASP A 47 8.72 -4.66 -3.92
N GLU A 48 7.49 -4.53 -3.42
CA GLU A 48 6.65 -3.35 -3.61
C GLU A 48 7.09 -2.23 -2.66
N MET A 49 7.47 -2.57 -1.42
CA MET A 49 8.02 -1.60 -0.47
C MET A 49 9.36 -1.04 -0.95
N ASP A 50 10.27 -1.92 -1.39
CA ASP A 50 11.57 -1.52 -1.96
C ASP A 50 11.40 -0.64 -3.21
N PHE A 51 10.36 -0.90 -4.01
CA PHE A 51 10.02 -0.07 -5.15
C PHE A 51 9.54 1.32 -4.70
N LEU A 52 8.63 1.41 -3.74
CA LEU A 52 8.19 2.71 -3.23
C LEU A 52 9.36 3.54 -2.67
N GLN A 53 10.29 2.91 -1.95
CA GLN A 53 11.46 3.60 -1.41
C GLN A 53 12.28 4.33 -2.49
N ARG A 54 12.29 3.81 -3.73
CA ARG A 54 13.07 4.37 -4.84
C ARG A 54 12.29 5.37 -5.70
N TYR A 55 10.98 5.16 -5.85
CA TYR A 55 10.16 5.86 -6.84
C TYR A 55 9.10 6.80 -6.23
N ASP A 56 8.67 6.57 -5.00
CA ASP A 56 7.72 7.43 -4.27
C ASP A 56 7.91 7.30 -2.75
N THR A 57 8.83 8.10 -2.20
CA THR A 57 9.18 8.08 -0.77
C THR A 57 8.02 8.49 0.13
N ASN A 58 7.10 9.34 -0.35
CA ASN A 58 5.94 9.75 0.44
C ASN A 58 4.97 8.58 0.60
N LEU A 59 4.68 7.86 -0.49
CA LEU A 59 3.83 6.67 -0.45
C LEU A 59 4.49 5.53 0.33
N HIS A 60 5.82 5.41 0.27
CA HIS A 60 6.59 4.49 1.13
C HIS A 60 6.33 4.76 2.62
N ASP A 61 6.50 6.00 3.07
CA ASP A 61 6.35 6.36 4.48
C ASP A 61 4.90 6.14 4.96
N GLN A 62 3.92 6.43 4.11
CA GLN A 62 2.52 6.11 4.35
C GLN A 62 2.30 4.59 4.48
N ALA A 63 2.85 3.80 3.56
CA ALA A 63 2.75 2.34 3.59
C ALA A 63 3.42 1.74 4.83
N MET A 64 4.54 2.31 5.26
CA MET A 64 5.25 1.90 6.48
C MET A 64 4.42 2.20 7.74
N SER A 65 3.88 3.41 7.83
CA SER A 65 2.97 3.82 8.91
C SER A 65 1.74 2.90 8.99
N LEU A 66 1.12 2.61 7.83
CA LEU A 66 0.02 1.66 7.71
C LEU A 66 0.41 0.27 8.20
N SER A 67 1.59 -0.23 7.82
CA SER A 67 2.08 -1.54 8.25
C SER A 67 2.24 -1.62 9.77
N MET A 68 2.82 -0.59 10.38
CA MET A 68 2.98 -0.50 11.84
C MET A 68 1.62 -0.42 12.56
N GLU A 69 0.70 0.42 12.09
CA GLU A 69 -0.63 0.56 12.69
C GLU A 69 -1.43 -0.74 12.59
N ARG A 70 -1.35 -1.44 11.45
CA ARG A 70 -1.96 -2.75 11.26
C ARG A 70 -1.41 -3.77 12.24
N GLN A 71 -0.09 -3.85 12.39
CA GLN A 71 0.52 -4.82 13.29
C GLN A 71 0.10 -4.57 14.74
N ALA A 72 0.13 -3.31 15.18
CA ALA A 72 -0.31 -2.95 16.53
C ALA A 72 -1.79 -3.31 16.78
N TYR A 73 -2.64 -3.13 15.77
CA TYR A 73 -4.05 -3.53 15.87
C TYR A 73 -4.23 -5.06 15.84
N GLU A 74 -3.49 -5.77 14.99
CA GLU A 74 -3.44 -7.23 14.97
C GLU A 74 -3.05 -7.77 16.34
N ASP A 75 -1.99 -7.24 16.95
CA ASP A 75 -1.55 -7.60 18.29
C ASP A 75 -2.63 -7.33 19.35
N ALA A 76 -3.35 -6.20 19.27
CA ALA A 76 -4.46 -5.90 20.18
C ALA A 76 -5.60 -6.93 20.05
N LEU A 77 -5.96 -7.34 18.82
CA LEU A 77 -6.94 -8.39 18.59
C LEU A 77 -6.47 -9.74 19.14
N GLN A 78 -5.17 -10.06 19.02
CA GLN A 78 -4.61 -11.25 19.64
C GLN A 78 -4.73 -11.24 21.18
N HIS A 79 -4.85 -10.09 21.83
CA HIS A 79 -5.04 -10.03 23.28
C HIS A 79 -6.50 -9.90 23.72
N SER A 80 -7.44 -9.88 22.76
CA SER A 80 -8.87 -9.77 23.05
C SER A 80 -9.39 -10.97 23.85
N ARG A 81 -10.16 -10.70 24.90
CA ARG A 81 -10.68 -11.72 25.83
C ARG A 81 -12.06 -12.25 25.48
N SER A 82 -12.78 -11.54 24.62
CA SER A 82 -14.12 -11.91 24.15
C SER A 82 -14.39 -11.35 22.76
N LYS A 83 -15.45 -11.83 22.11
CA LYS A 83 -15.89 -11.27 20.82
C LYS A 83 -16.30 -9.80 20.95
N ALA A 84 -16.94 -9.44 22.07
CA ALA A 84 -17.33 -8.06 22.36
C ALA A 84 -16.11 -7.12 22.51
N ASP A 85 -15.04 -7.62 23.13
CA ASP A 85 -13.78 -6.88 23.30
C ASP A 85 -13.12 -6.59 21.94
N ALA A 86 -13.04 -7.60 21.06
CA ALA A 86 -12.54 -7.43 19.70
C ALA A 86 -13.38 -6.42 18.88
N ASN A 87 -14.71 -6.46 19.03
CA ASN A 87 -15.59 -5.49 18.39
C ASN A 87 -15.40 -4.07 18.96
N HIS A 88 -15.18 -3.95 20.27
CA HIS A 88 -14.91 -2.66 20.90
C HIS A 88 -13.62 -2.04 20.37
N TYR A 89 -12.53 -2.83 20.25
CA TYR A 89 -11.29 -2.36 19.63
C TYR A 89 -11.50 -1.88 18.19
N ASN A 90 -12.30 -2.60 17.40
CA ASN A 90 -12.62 -2.20 16.03
C ASN A 90 -13.35 -0.85 16.00
N THR A 91 -14.44 -0.70 16.77
CA THR A 91 -15.19 0.56 16.85
C THR A 91 -14.31 1.71 17.32
N PHE A 92 -13.52 1.49 18.37
CA PHE A 92 -12.62 2.51 18.91
C PHE A 92 -11.58 2.95 17.87
N LYS A 93 -10.93 2.00 17.19
CA LYS A 93 -9.91 2.31 16.18
C LYS A 93 -10.51 3.04 14.98
N LEU A 94 -11.68 2.63 14.49
CA LEU A 94 -12.36 3.34 13.39
C LEU A 94 -12.76 4.76 13.78
N MET A 95 -13.23 4.97 15.02
CA MET A 95 -13.52 6.30 15.54
C MET A 95 -12.26 7.16 15.66
N GLN A 96 -11.13 6.58 16.08
CA GLN A 96 -9.83 7.25 16.11
C GLN A 96 -9.41 7.73 14.71
N ILE A 97 -9.54 6.88 13.68
CA ILE A 97 -9.23 7.24 12.29
C ILE A 97 -10.16 8.36 11.81
N ALA A 98 -11.47 8.25 12.04
CA ALA A 98 -12.43 9.29 11.68
C ALA A 98 -12.15 10.63 12.39
N GLY A 99 -11.67 10.59 13.64
CA GLY A 99 -11.27 11.80 14.37
C GLY A 99 -10.09 12.55 13.74
N GLN A 100 -9.31 11.89 12.87
CA GLN A 100 -8.13 12.46 12.20
C GLN A 100 -8.46 13.08 10.83
N LEU A 101 -9.74 13.20 10.47
CA LEU A 101 -10.23 13.86 9.24
C LEU A 101 -9.70 15.29 9.04
N LYS A 102 -9.30 15.99 10.11
CA LYS A 102 -8.75 17.35 10.02
C LYS A 102 -7.28 17.40 9.61
N HIS A 103 -6.56 16.28 9.69
CA HIS A 103 -5.10 16.23 9.56
C HIS A 103 -4.61 15.28 8.47
N GLY A 104 -5.44 14.33 8.03
CA GLY A 104 -5.11 13.38 6.96
C GLY A 104 -5.78 13.71 5.62
N GLY A 105 -5.16 13.28 4.53
CA GLY A 105 -5.83 13.26 3.22
C GLY A 105 -6.98 12.24 3.21
N SER A 106 -8.05 12.53 2.45
CA SER A 106 -9.22 11.64 2.34
C SER A 106 -8.84 10.21 1.93
N GLU A 107 -7.85 10.09 1.08
CA GLU A 107 -7.36 8.81 0.61
C GLU A 107 -6.54 8.04 1.65
N GLU A 108 -5.65 8.72 2.37
CA GLU A 108 -4.86 8.10 3.45
C GLU A 108 -5.79 7.53 4.54
N LEU A 109 -6.82 8.29 4.91
CA LEU A 109 -7.81 7.85 5.89
C LEU A 109 -8.61 6.64 5.39
N LEU A 110 -8.89 6.58 4.09
CA LEU A 110 -9.54 5.44 3.47
C LEU A 110 -8.63 4.20 3.46
N MET A 111 -7.35 4.35 3.10
CA MET A 111 -6.36 3.27 3.19
C MET A 111 -6.24 2.74 4.62
N ARG A 112 -6.18 3.63 5.62
CA ARG A 112 -6.10 3.27 7.04
C ARG A 112 -7.35 2.52 7.49
N THR A 113 -8.53 3.03 7.14
CA THR A 113 -9.82 2.38 7.44
C THR A 113 -9.87 0.97 6.86
N ASN A 114 -9.58 0.83 5.57
CA ASN A 114 -9.62 -0.46 4.88
C ASN A 114 -8.57 -1.41 5.45
N ALA A 115 -7.40 -0.90 5.83
CA ALA A 115 -6.37 -1.70 6.45
C ALA A 115 -6.82 -2.31 7.80
N ILE A 116 -7.41 -1.51 8.68
CA ILE A 116 -7.93 -2.00 9.97
C ILE A 116 -9.07 -3.00 9.75
N GLN A 117 -9.98 -2.70 8.82
CA GLN A 117 -11.10 -3.59 8.50
C GLN A 117 -10.64 -4.92 7.91
N GLU A 118 -9.56 -4.94 7.12
CA GLU A 118 -8.95 -6.16 6.60
C GLU A 118 -8.48 -7.06 7.75
N VAL A 119 -7.64 -6.52 8.65
CA VAL A 119 -7.10 -7.25 9.80
C VAL A 119 -8.22 -7.77 10.70
N HIS A 120 -9.23 -6.94 10.97
CA HIS A 120 -10.37 -7.35 11.77
C HIS A 120 -11.14 -8.50 11.11
N ARG A 121 -11.38 -8.42 9.80
CA ARG A 121 -12.08 -9.47 9.05
C ARG A 121 -11.30 -10.78 9.04
N GLU A 122 -9.98 -10.74 8.88
CA GLU A 122 -9.11 -11.91 8.99
C GLU A 122 -9.17 -12.51 10.40
N PHE A 123 -9.10 -11.67 11.44
CA PHE A 123 -9.19 -12.10 12.82
C PHE A 123 -10.54 -12.77 13.14
N VAL A 124 -11.66 -12.21 12.71
CA VAL A 124 -13.00 -12.79 12.91
C VAL A 124 -13.13 -14.18 12.26
N ARG A 125 -12.40 -14.43 11.17
CA ARG A 125 -12.34 -15.73 10.49
C ARG A 125 -11.34 -16.71 11.13
N SER A 126 -10.54 -16.26 12.09
CA SER A 126 -9.51 -17.09 12.73
C SER A 126 -10.08 -18.05 13.77
N SER A 127 -9.40 -19.17 13.99
CA SER A 127 -9.73 -20.13 15.05
C SER A 127 -9.69 -19.49 16.44
N LYS A 128 -8.83 -18.49 16.63
CA LYS A 128 -8.74 -17.75 17.89
C LYS A 128 -10.04 -17.02 18.21
N TYR A 129 -10.57 -16.25 17.26
CA TYR A 129 -11.85 -15.57 17.46
C TYR A 129 -13.00 -16.54 17.69
N ALA A 130 -13.00 -17.68 16.99
CA ALA A 130 -13.99 -18.74 17.21
C ALA A 130 -13.96 -19.30 18.65
N SER A 131 -12.77 -19.33 19.28
CA SER A 131 -12.58 -19.79 20.67
C SER A 131 -12.94 -18.76 21.74
N LEU A 132 -13.13 -17.48 21.37
CA LEU A 132 -13.50 -16.43 22.32
C LEU A 132 -14.95 -16.61 22.80
N ARG A 133 -15.16 -16.28 24.08
CA ARG A 133 -16.48 -16.23 24.71
C ARG A 133 -17.37 -15.16 24.08
#